data_AF-A0A953XJG5-F1
#
_entry.id   AF-A0A953XJG5-F1
#
_cell.length_a   1.000
_cell.length_b   1.000
_cell.length_c   1.000
_cell.angle_alpha   90.00
_cell.angle_beta   90.00
_cell.angle_gamma   90.00
#
_symmetry.space_group_name_H-M   'P 1'
#
loop_
_entity.id
_entity.type
_entity.pdbx_description
1 polymer ?
#
loop_
_entity_poly.entity_id
_entity_poly.type
_entity_poly.pdbx_seq_one_letter_code
_entity_poly.pdbx_strand_id
1 'polypeptide(L)'
;MEATDLLMELTRRYTEPHRRYHDLRHIADMLCKGEALKLSDEQVMAVWFHDAIYDPTSKTNEADSAVLAVEKLREIGWDEDRIKVVERIVLDTCGHV
;
A
#
# COMPACT_ATOMS: atom_id res chain seq x y z
N MET A 1 -2.39 -9.12 -14.67
CA MET A 1 -3.30 -9.13 -13.49
C MET A 1 -4.29 -8.00 -13.72
N GLU A 2 -5.57 -8.20 -13.44
CA GLU A 2 -6.54 -7.10 -13.54
C GLU A 2 -6.48 -6.23 -12.27
N ALA A 3 -6.80 -4.94 -12.37
CA ALA A 3 -6.76 -4.02 -11.23
C ALA A 3 -7.67 -4.48 -10.07
N THR A 4 -8.80 -5.12 -10.40
CA THR A 4 -9.73 -5.69 -9.41
C THR A 4 -9.09 -6.82 -8.60
N ASP A 5 -8.26 -7.65 -9.22
CA ASP A 5 -7.58 -8.76 -8.54
C ASP A 5 -6.56 -8.24 -7.53
N LEU A 6 -5.85 -7.17 -7.88
CA LEU A 6 -4.92 -6.49 -6.98
C LEU A 6 -5.64 -5.93 -5.74
N LEU A 7 -6.76 -5.25 -5.95
CA LEU A 7 -7.56 -4.70 -4.85
C LEU A 7 -8.10 -5.81 -3.92
N MET A 8 -8.53 -6.95 -4.48
CA MET A 8 -8.95 -8.10 -3.67
C MET A 8 -7.78 -8.69 -2.87
N GLU A 9 -6.60 -8.82 -3.48
CA GLU A 9 -5.40 -9.30 -2.79
C GLU A 9 -5.03 -8.40 -1.60
N LEU A 10 -4.99 -7.09 -1.83
CA LEU A 10 -4.68 -6.09 -0.80
C LEU A 10 -5.72 -6.09 0.31
N THR A 11 -7.00 -6.11 -0.06
CA THR A 11 -8.10 -6.21 0.92
C THR A 11 -7.91 -7.42 1.82
N ARG A 12 -7.56 -8.59 1.25
CA ARG A 12 -7.32 -9.81 2.03
C ARG A 12 -6.21 -9.63 3.06
N ARG A 13 -5.09 -9.00 2.69
CA ARG A 13 -3.96 -8.71 3.60
C ARG A 13 -4.41 -7.86 4.79
N TYR A 14 -5.16 -6.79 4.54
CA TYR A 14 -5.68 -5.91 5.60
C TYR A 14 -6.83 -6.52 6.44
N THR A 15 -7.31 -7.72 6.09
CA THR A 15 -8.31 -8.47 6.87
C THR A 15 -7.73 -9.64 7.67
N GLU A 16 -6.40 -9.79 7.70
CA GLU A 16 -5.77 -10.86 8.44
C GLU A 16 -6.07 -10.75 9.96
N PRO A 17 -6.44 -11.86 10.66
CA PRO A 17 -6.99 -11.81 12.02
C PRO A 17 -6.09 -11.17 13.10
N HIS A 18 -4.79 -11.06 12.82
CA HIS A 18 -3.79 -10.53 13.74
C HIS A 18 -3.63 -9.01 13.62
N ARG A 19 -4.15 -8.38 12.56
CA ARG A 19 -4.14 -6.92 12.39
C ARG A 19 -5.23 -6.28 13.25
N ARG A 20 -4.85 -5.33 14.11
CA ARG A 20 -5.77 -4.63 15.04
C ARG A 20 -5.97 -3.14 14.70
N TYR A 21 -4.94 -2.49 14.17
CA TYR A 21 -4.92 -1.06 13.85
C TYR A 21 -4.67 -0.82 12.35
N HIS A 22 -3.62 -1.41 11.79
CA HIS A 22 -3.35 -1.42 10.34
C HIS A 22 -4.24 -2.44 9.62
N ASP A 23 -5.56 -2.23 9.73
CA ASP A 23 -6.60 -3.04 9.11
C ASP A 23 -7.35 -2.25 8.02
N LEU A 24 -8.33 -2.87 7.39
CA LEU A 24 -9.06 -2.27 6.27
C LEU A 24 -9.79 -0.96 6.65
N ARG A 25 -10.15 -0.76 7.92
CA ARG A 25 -10.80 0.47 8.38
C ARG A 25 -9.82 1.64 8.33
N HIS A 26 -8.57 1.40 8.72
CA HIS A 26 -7.51 2.40 8.64
C HIS A 26 -7.27 2.85 7.19
N ILE A 27 -7.22 1.90 6.25
CA ILE A 27 -7.07 2.21 4.82
C ILE A 27 -8.26 3.03 4.32
N ALA A 28 -9.49 2.64 4.66
CA ALA A 28 -10.69 3.38 4.28
C ALA A 28 -10.68 4.82 4.81
N ASP A 29 -10.26 5.03 6.08
CA ASP A 29 -10.14 6.35 6.68
C ASP A 29 -9.10 7.22 5.98
N MET A 30 -7.94 6.65 5.59
CA MET A 30 -6.89 7.36 4.85
C MET A 30 -7.38 7.76 3.45
N LEU A 31 -8.03 6.86 2.73
CA LEU A 31 -8.57 7.14 1.39
C LEU A 31 -9.68 8.18 1.42
N CYS A 32 -10.57 8.13 2.42
CA CYS A 32 -11.63 9.12 2.59
C CYS A 32 -11.05 10.52 2.83
N LYS A 33 -10.04 10.64 3.70
CA LYS A 33 -9.30 11.91 3.88
C LYS A 33 -8.56 12.33 2.60
N GLY A 34 -8.02 11.35 1.89
CA GLY A 34 -7.30 11.54 0.64
C GLY A 34 -8.17 12.12 -0.48
N GLU A 35 -9.45 11.75 -0.54
CA GLU A 35 -10.41 12.31 -1.50
C GLU A 35 -10.55 13.83 -1.33
N ALA A 36 -10.68 14.31 -0.08
CA ALA A 36 -10.75 15.74 0.22
C ALA A 36 -9.46 16.49 -0.15
N LEU A 37 -8.31 15.82 -0.06
CA LEU A 37 -6.99 16.35 -0.41
C LEU A 37 -6.62 16.17 -1.88
N LYS A 38 -7.45 15.48 -2.67
CA LYS A 38 -7.20 15.13 -4.07
C LYS A 38 -5.86 14.42 -4.27
N LEU A 39 -5.64 13.34 -3.52
CA LEU A 39 -4.46 12.50 -3.71
C LEU A 39 -4.32 12.07 -5.17
N SER A 40 -3.07 12.04 -5.65
CA SER A 40 -2.76 11.45 -6.94
C SER A 40 -2.95 9.93 -6.90
N ASP A 41 -3.03 9.30 -8.07
CA ASP A 41 -3.09 7.84 -8.18
C ASP A 41 -1.92 7.17 -7.46
N GLU A 42 -0.71 7.73 -7.57
CA GLU A 42 0.49 7.21 -6.90
C GLU A 42 0.34 7.27 -5.38
N GLN A 43 -0.23 8.36 -4.85
CA GLN A 43 -0.49 8.50 -3.42
C GLN A 43 -1.58 7.54 -2.95
N VAL A 44 -2.63 7.34 -3.75
CA VAL A 44 -3.67 6.33 -3.46
C VAL A 44 -3.07 4.94 -3.41
N MET A 45 -2.23 4.57 -4.37
CA MET A 45 -1.55 3.26 -4.35
C MET A 45 -0.57 3.15 -3.18
N ALA A 46 0.15 4.22 -2.84
CA ALA A 46 1.02 4.22 -1.67
C ALA A 46 0.23 4.00 -0.37
N VAL A 47 -0.97 4.58 -0.23
CA VAL A 47 -1.86 4.28 0.91
C VAL A 47 -2.18 2.79 0.98
N TRP A 48 -2.49 2.15 -0.15
CA TRP A 48 -2.75 0.72 -0.17
C TRP A 48 -1.51 -0.14 0.14
N PHE A 49 -0.32 0.30 -0.26
CA PHE A 49 0.90 -0.49 -0.10
C PHE A 49 1.67 -0.21 1.18
N HIS A 50 1.51 0.94 1.85
CA HIS A 50 2.42 1.39 2.92
C HIS A 50 2.67 0.35 4.03
N ASP A 51 1.70 -0.52 4.31
CA ASP A 51 1.79 -1.58 5.31
C ASP A 51 1.13 -2.90 4.81
N ALA A 52 1.23 -3.17 3.51
CA ALA A 52 0.64 -4.36 2.88
C ALA A 52 1.32 -5.67 3.34
N ILE A 53 2.61 -5.61 3.67
CA ILE A 53 3.34 -6.63 4.42
C ILE A 53 3.40 -6.16 5.87
N TYR A 54 2.87 -6.97 6.78
CA TYR A 54 2.87 -6.64 8.20
C TYR A 54 3.24 -7.87 9.02
N ASP A 55 4.44 -7.84 9.56
CA ASP A 55 4.89 -8.71 10.64
C ASP A 55 5.28 -7.84 11.83
N PRO A 56 4.57 -7.91 12.98
CA PRO A 56 4.88 -7.12 14.17
C PRO A 56 6.32 -7.30 14.71
N THR A 57 7.01 -8.36 14.29
CA THR A 57 8.39 -8.67 14.71
C THR A 57 9.44 -8.25 13.68
N SER A 58 9.01 -7.91 12.47
CA SER A 58 9.89 -7.48 11.39
C SER A 58 10.20 -5.99 11.48
N LYS A 59 11.40 -5.62 11.00
CA LYS A 59 11.84 -4.22 10.81
C LYS A 59 11.88 -3.82 9.35
N THR A 60 11.40 -4.68 8.46
CA THR A 60 11.47 -4.51 7.00
C THR A 60 10.09 -4.43 6.37
N ASN A 61 9.01 -4.34 7.14
CA ASN A 61 7.63 -4.32 6.63
C ASN A 61 7.44 -3.29 5.51
N GLU A 62 7.93 -2.06 5.69
CA GLU A 62 7.81 -0.99 4.70
C GLU A 62 8.67 -1.27 3.46
N ALA A 63 9.87 -1.83 3.64
CA ALA A 63 10.73 -2.19 2.52
C ALA A 63 10.15 -3.37 1.70
N ASP A 64 9.65 -4.39 2.39
CA ASP A 64 9.01 -5.55 1.77
C ASP A 64 7.70 -5.15 1.07
N SER A 65 6.97 -4.21 1.67
CA SER A 65 5.78 -3.60 1.07
C SER A 65 6.10 -2.77 -0.17
N ALA A 66 7.21 -2.03 -0.17
CA ALA A 66 7.67 -1.28 -1.34
C ALA A 66 8.04 -2.23 -2.50
N VAL A 67 8.74 -3.34 -2.19
CA VAL A 67 9.04 -4.38 -3.19
C VAL A 67 7.76 -4.96 -3.77
N LEU A 68 6.78 -5.30 -2.92
CA LEU A 68 5.47 -5.78 -3.37
C LEU A 68 4.77 -4.75 -4.28
N ALA A 69 4.83 -3.46 -3.94
CA ALA A 69 4.23 -2.40 -4.75
C ALA A 69 4.85 -2.35 -6.16
N VAL A 70 6.19 -2.39 -6.25
CA VAL A 70 6.91 -2.37 -7.52
C VAL A 70 6.51 -3.56 -8.40
N GLU A 71 6.50 -4.77 -7.84
CA GLU A 71 6.12 -5.98 -8.57
C GLU A 71 4.70 -5.90 -9.11
N LYS A 72 3.73 -5.57 -8.24
CA LYS A 72 2.31 -5.57 -8.57
C LYS A 72 1.90 -4.46 -9.53
N LEU A 73 2.46 -3.26 -9.36
CA LEU A 73 2.20 -2.14 -10.27
C LEU A 73 2.77 -2.39 -11.66
N ARG A 74 3.93 -3.04 -11.76
CA ARG A 74 4.50 -3.47 -13.05
C ARG A 74 3.62 -4.52 -13.72
N GLU A 75 3.07 -5.48 -12.98
CA GLU A 75 2.16 -6.51 -13.49
C GLU A 75 0.84 -5.97 -14.05
N ILE A 76 0.36 -4.82 -13.56
CA ILE A 76 -0.83 -4.14 -14.07
C ILE A 76 -0.50 -3.06 -15.11
N GLY A 77 0.76 -2.93 -15.52
CA GLY A 77 1.19 -2.09 -16.63
C GLY A 77 1.40 -0.61 -16.30
N TRP A 78 1.69 -0.26 -15.05
CA TRP A 78 2.09 1.10 -14.72
C TRP A 78 3.47 1.45 -15.30
N ASP A 79 3.67 2.72 -15.62
CA ASP A 79 4.95 3.25 -16.06
C ASP A 79 5.98 3.26 -14.91
N GLU A 80 7.25 2.99 -15.24
CA GLU A 80 8.33 2.87 -14.26
C GLU A 80 8.56 4.16 -13.45
N ASP A 81 8.33 5.35 -14.01
CA ASP A 81 8.51 6.59 -13.26
C ASP A 81 7.39 6.79 -12.24
N ARG A 82 6.16 6.34 -12.54
CA ARG A 82 5.07 6.30 -11.56
C ARG A 82 5.34 5.28 -10.46
N ILE A 83 5.85 4.10 -10.83
CA ILE A 83 6.20 3.04 -9.88
C ILE A 83 7.25 3.54 -8.87
N LYS A 84 8.30 4.24 -9.32
CA LYS A 84 9.32 4.84 -8.43
C LYS A 84 8.73 5.85 -7.46
N VAL A 85 7.73 6.62 -7.88
CA VAL A 85 7.04 7.56 -6.98
C VAL A 85 6.31 6.80 -5.88
N VAL A 86 5.58 5.73 -6.21
CA VAL A 86 4.90 4.89 -5.20
C VAL A 86 5.91 4.24 -4.26
N GLU A 87 6.94 3.60 -4.80
CA GLU A 87 8.03 2.96 -4.03
C GLU A 87 8.64 3.95 -3.03
N ARG A 88 8.95 5.17 -3.50
CA ARG A 88 9.51 6.21 -2.64
C ARG A 88 8.57 6.60 -1.50
N ILE A 89 7.29 6.84 -1.80
CA ILE A 89 6.31 7.22 -0.76
C ILE A 89 6.18 6.10 0.27
N VAL A 90 6.13 4.83 -0.14
CA VAL A 90 6.04 3.68 0.78
C VAL A 90 7.31 3.54 1.63
N LEU A 91 8.51 3.72 1.06
CA LEU A 91 9.75 3.71 1.85
C LEU A 91 9.81 4.87 2.85
N ASP A 92 9.26 6.03 2.49
CA ASP A 92 9.22 7.22 3.35
C ASP A 92 8.22 7.07 4.51
N THR A 93 7.36 6.05 4.53
CA THR A 93 6.50 5.74 5.70
C THR A 93 7.21 4.91 6.78
N CYS A 94 8.48 4.57 6.60
CA CYS A 94 9.27 3.82 7.58
C CYS A 94 9.27 4.51 8.94
N GLY A 95 8.71 3.83 9.96
CA GLY A 95 8.60 4.36 11.32
C GLY A 95 7.34 5.21 11.58
N HIS A 96 6.35 5.19 10.69
CA HIS A 96 4.98 5.54 11.11
C HIS A 96 4.50 4.50 12.13
N VAL A 97 4.22 4.97 13.35
CA VAL A 97 3.68 4.18 14.48
C VAL A 97 2.22 4.52 14.70
#